data_AF-A0A2E6EPM2-F1
#
_entry.id   AF-A0A2E6EPM2-F1
#
_cell.length_a   1.000
_cell.length_b   1.000
_cell.length_c   1.000
_cell.angle_alpha   90.00
_cell.angle_beta   90.00
_cell.angle_gamma   90.00
#
_symmetry.space_group_name_H-M   'P 1'
#
loop_
_entity.id
_entity.type
_entity.pdbx_description
1 polymer ?
#
loop_
_entity_poly.entity_id
_entity_poly.type
_entity_poly.pdbx_seq_one_letter_code
_entity_poly.pdbx_strand_id
1 'polypeptide(L)'
;MTACAGSQGVADLVASAAFVDFAAVAPGDSAVASVSISNVGTVAAEVLEPSIMGDGSAVFTLLDAAWPLTLEAGSSVELQLSFAPLEPGSWTSTLSVEAGSSATMSGSGGGSQVAVPSVVAVALIGRSQAAGDDDDSAGDDDDTASDDDDDTASDDDDDTASDDDDQAPNGADADGDGFVDVADGGNDCDDSDPTISPAAIERCDGLDNDCNGSVDDEAIDAALWHLDSDSDGYGGQLLSEEACQAPDSYVGNADDCND
;
A
#
# COMPACT_ATOMS: atom_id res chain seq x y z
N MET A 1 -10.28 44.66 -1.93
CA MET A 1 -11.15 43.63 -1.32
C MET A 1 -12.20 43.22 -2.34
N THR A 2 -11.75 42.47 -3.35
CA THR A 2 -12.65 41.71 -4.20
C THR A 2 -12.73 40.34 -3.54
N ALA A 3 -13.91 39.97 -3.06
CA ALA A 3 -14.13 38.65 -2.47
C ALA A 3 -13.90 37.60 -3.57
N CYS A 4 -13.08 36.58 -3.30
CA CYS A 4 -13.03 35.37 -4.11
C CYS A 4 -14.44 34.78 -4.15
N ALA A 5 -15.02 34.77 -5.34
CA ALA A 5 -16.29 34.11 -5.58
C ALA A 5 -16.02 32.61 -5.78
N GLY A 6 -16.27 31.82 -4.74
CA GLY A 6 -16.46 30.37 -4.80
C GLY A 6 -15.20 29.55 -4.58
N SER A 7 -15.05 28.98 -3.38
CA SER A 7 -14.34 27.72 -3.20
C SER A 7 -14.90 26.75 -4.24
N GLN A 8 -14.07 26.31 -5.18
CA GLN A 8 -14.39 25.17 -6.04
C GLN A 8 -14.52 23.98 -5.10
N GLY A 9 -15.69 23.37 -5.06
CA GLY A 9 -15.91 22.22 -4.24
C GLY A 9 -15.08 21.05 -4.76
N VAL A 10 -14.29 20.45 -3.88
CA VAL A 10 -13.51 19.24 -4.17
C VAL A 10 -14.39 18.01 -3.94
N ALA A 11 -14.39 17.07 -4.89
CA ALA A 11 -14.80 15.69 -4.62
C ALA A 11 -13.54 14.95 -4.22
N ASP A 12 -13.54 14.34 -3.04
CA ASP A 12 -12.38 13.66 -2.50
C ASP A 12 -12.83 12.32 -1.93
N LEU A 13 -12.45 11.24 -2.60
CA LEU A 13 -12.82 9.90 -2.21
C LEU A 13 -11.72 9.30 -1.34
N VAL A 14 -12.13 8.65 -0.25
CA VAL A 14 -11.23 7.92 0.64
C VAL A 14 -11.82 6.55 0.95
N ALA A 15 -11.00 5.50 0.84
CA ALA A 15 -11.38 4.17 1.28
C ALA A 15 -11.18 3.99 2.79
N SER A 16 -12.01 3.16 3.43
CA SER A 16 -11.86 2.82 4.85
C SER A 16 -10.60 2.00 5.14
N ALA A 17 -9.99 1.39 4.12
CA ALA A 17 -8.75 0.62 4.21
C ALA A 17 -8.01 0.67 2.87
N ALA A 18 -6.67 0.63 2.93
CA ALA A 18 -5.81 0.55 1.74
C ALA A 18 -5.84 -0.83 1.08
N PHE A 19 -6.27 -1.86 1.80
CA PHE A 19 -6.41 -3.22 1.30
C PHE A 19 -7.62 -3.95 1.91
N VAL A 20 -8.08 -4.99 1.23
CA VAL A 20 -9.11 -5.94 1.67
C VAL A 20 -8.51 -7.35 1.63
N ASP A 21 -8.44 -8.00 2.79
CA ASP A 21 -8.01 -9.39 2.93
C ASP A 21 -9.23 -10.30 3.11
N PHE A 22 -9.38 -11.29 2.23
CA PHE A 22 -10.48 -12.25 2.24
C PHE A 22 -10.24 -13.47 3.14
N ALA A 23 -9.10 -13.49 3.85
CA ALA A 23 -8.58 -14.64 4.58
C ALA A 23 -8.40 -15.87 3.67
N ALA A 24 -8.14 -17.03 4.30
CA ALA A 24 -7.99 -18.28 3.56
C ALA A 24 -9.36 -18.83 3.14
N VAL A 25 -9.52 -19.07 1.83
CA VAL A 25 -10.73 -19.62 1.21
C VAL A 25 -10.38 -20.89 0.46
N ALA A 26 -11.08 -21.98 0.74
CA ALA A 26 -10.82 -23.25 0.06
C ALA A 26 -11.12 -23.13 -1.46
N PRO A 27 -10.37 -23.82 -2.33
CA PRO A 27 -10.66 -23.86 -3.76
C PRO A 27 -12.10 -24.31 -4.05
N GLY A 28 -12.84 -23.49 -4.80
CA GLY A 28 -14.24 -23.71 -5.15
C GLY A 28 -15.25 -23.06 -4.19
N ASP A 29 -14.81 -22.59 -3.02
CA ASP A 29 -15.61 -21.78 -2.11
C ASP A 29 -15.51 -20.29 -2.44
N SER A 30 -16.31 -19.47 -1.77
CA SER A 30 -16.24 -18.02 -1.87
C SER A 30 -16.30 -17.32 -0.52
N ALA A 31 -15.57 -16.21 -0.40
CA ALA A 31 -15.68 -15.27 0.71
C ALA A 31 -16.16 -13.92 0.20
N VAL A 32 -16.86 -13.19 1.05
CA VAL A 32 -17.31 -11.82 0.80
C VAL A 32 -16.68 -10.91 1.83
N ALA A 33 -16.13 -9.80 1.35
CA ALA A 33 -15.60 -8.73 2.19
C ALA A 33 -16.18 -7.39 1.70
N SER A 34 -16.16 -6.39 2.58
CA SER A 34 -16.62 -5.06 2.25
C SER A 34 -15.54 -4.00 2.45
N VAL A 35 -15.60 -2.94 1.65
CA VAL A 35 -14.80 -1.73 1.81
C VAL A 35 -15.72 -0.53 1.71
N SER A 36 -15.57 0.43 2.62
CA SER A 36 -16.35 1.66 2.53
C SER A 36 -15.60 2.72 1.76
N ILE A 37 -16.26 3.35 0.78
CA ILE A 37 -15.76 4.53 0.08
C ILE A 37 -16.53 5.74 0.59
N SER A 38 -15.81 6.74 1.09
CA SER A 38 -16.38 7.97 1.65
C SER A 38 -15.98 9.16 0.80
N ASN A 39 -16.92 10.08 0.58
CA ASN A 39 -16.61 11.37 -0.01
C ASN A 39 -16.31 12.36 1.13
N VAL A 40 -15.04 12.63 1.40
CA VAL A 40 -14.58 13.61 2.40
C VAL A 40 -14.51 15.03 1.83
N GLY A 41 -14.82 15.17 0.53
CA GLY A 41 -14.90 16.44 -0.17
C GLY A 41 -16.09 17.31 0.25
N THR A 42 -16.24 18.43 -0.45
CA THR A 42 -17.25 19.46 -0.16
C THR A 42 -18.40 19.48 -1.16
N VAL A 43 -18.30 18.71 -2.25
CA VAL A 43 -19.37 18.53 -3.27
C VAL A 43 -19.65 17.07 -3.54
N ALA A 44 -20.82 16.79 -4.11
CA ALA A 44 -21.19 15.44 -4.53
C ALA A 44 -20.27 14.91 -5.66
N ALA A 45 -19.86 13.66 -5.53
CA ALA A 45 -19.05 12.94 -6.51
C ALA A 45 -19.93 11.97 -7.32
N GLU A 46 -19.68 11.85 -8.63
CA GLU A 46 -20.30 10.80 -9.45
C GLU A 46 -19.31 9.64 -9.57
N VAL A 47 -19.49 8.61 -8.74
CA VAL A 47 -18.62 7.45 -8.74
C VAL A 47 -18.97 6.56 -9.93
N LEU A 48 -17.99 6.33 -10.81
CA LEU A 48 -18.11 5.45 -11.96
C LEU A 48 -18.03 3.99 -11.53
N GLU A 49 -18.40 3.06 -12.43
CA GLU A 49 -18.28 1.63 -12.16
C GLU A 49 -16.82 1.27 -11.84
N PRO A 50 -16.53 0.72 -10.64
CA PRO A 50 -15.18 0.35 -10.26
C PRO A 50 -14.61 -0.74 -11.16
N SER A 51 -13.31 -0.69 -11.41
CA SER A 51 -12.61 -1.71 -12.18
C SER A 51 -11.62 -2.48 -11.32
N ILE A 52 -11.53 -3.80 -11.51
CA ILE A 52 -10.53 -4.64 -10.86
C ILE A 52 -9.46 -4.98 -11.89
N MET A 53 -8.21 -4.68 -11.57
CA MET A 53 -7.06 -4.86 -12.45
C MET A 53 -5.99 -5.73 -11.78
N GLY A 54 -5.18 -6.40 -12.60
CA GLY A 54 -4.09 -7.29 -12.17
C GLY A 54 -4.29 -8.73 -12.63
N ASP A 55 -3.21 -9.51 -12.59
CA ASP A 55 -3.17 -10.90 -13.07
C ASP A 55 -4.12 -11.81 -12.27
N GLY A 56 -4.38 -11.47 -11.00
CA GLY A 56 -5.32 -12.17 -10.13
C GLY A 56 -6.78 -11.70 -10.22
N SER A 57 -7.12 -10.79 -11.12
CA SER A 57 -8.44 -10.10 -11.07
C SER A 57 -9.63 -11.02 -11.32
N ALA A 58 -9.45 -12.13 -12.04
CA ALA A 58 -10.52 -13.03 -12.46
C ALA A 58 -11.23 -13.76 -11.30
N VAL A 59 -10.61 -13.88 -10.14
CA VAL A 59 -11.20 -14.52 -8.94
C VAL A 59 -11.87 -13.53 -8.00
N PHE A 60 -11.74 -12.23 -8.26
CA PHE A 60 -12.42 -11.18 -7.53
C PHE A 60 -13.62 -10.68 -8.35
N THR A 61 -14.73 -10.38 -7.69
CA THR A 61 -15.92 -9.84 -8.36
C THR A 61 -16.59 -8.80 -7.48
N LEU A 62 -16.91 -7.65 -8.06
CA LEU A 62 -17.74 -6.64 -7.40
C LEU A 62 -19.20 -7.11 -7.44
N LEU A 63 -19.84 -7.20 -6.28
CA LEU A 63 -21.23 -7.65 -6.16
C LEU A 63 -22.25 -6.52 -6.33
N ASP A 64 -21.81 -5.26 -6.29
CA ASP A 64 -22.66 -4.08 -6.42
C ASP A 64 -22.91 -3.69 -7.88
N ALA A 65 -24.16 -3.33 -8.19
CA ALA A 65 -24.63 -3.18 -9.56
C ALA A 65 -25.28 -1.82 -9.88
N ALA A 66 -25.14 -0.81 -9.00
CA ALA A 66 -25.79 0.49 -9.18
C ALA A 66 -24.76 1.57 -9.52
N TRP A 67 -24.30 1.57 -10.77
CA TRP A 67 -23.32 2.53 -11.31
C TRP A 67 -23.87 3.26 -12.55
N PRO A 68 -23.55 4.56 -12.75
CA PRO A 68 -22.83 5.43 -11.82
C PRO A 68 -23.65 5.76 -10.55
N LEU A 69 -22.96 6.00 -9.45
CA LEU A 69 -23.55 6.33 -8.15
C LEU A 69 -23.21 7.78 -7.76
N THR A 70 -24.20 8.56 -7.34
CA THR A 70 -23.95 9.88 -6.75
C THR A 70 -23.67 9.72 -5.25
N LEU A 71 -22.47 10.12 -4.82
CA LEU A 71 -22.05 10.12 -3.41
C LEU A 71 -21.94 11.55 -2.89
N GLU A 72 -22.91 11.96 -2.07
CA GLU A 72 -22.96 13.29 -1.46
C GLU A 72 -21.75 13.56 -0.55
N ALA A 73 -21.38 14.82 -0.38
CA ALA A 73 -20.30 15.23 0.53
C ALA A 73 -20.57 14.74 1.97
N GLY A 74 -19.56 14.13 2.58
CA GLY A 74 -19.63 13.52 3.92
C GLY A 74 -20.40 12.19 3.98
N SER A 75 -20.86 11.65 2.84
CA SER A 75 -21.53 10.36 2.78
C SER A 75 -20.58 9.24 2.40
N SER A 76 -20.96 8.01 2.75
CA SER A 76 -20.19 6.81 2.45
C SER A 76 -21.08 5.76 1.78
N VAL A 77 -20.48 4.98 0.89
CA VAL A 77 -21.04 3.76 0.32
C VAL A 77 -20.22 2.56 0.80
N GLU A 78 -20.85 1.42 0.97
CA GLU A 78 -20.17 0.16 1.27
C GLU A 78 -20.17 -0.70 0.01
N LEU A 79 -18.99 -1.08 -0.45
CA LEU A 79 -18.79 -1.93 -1.63
C LEU A 79 -18.56 -3.36 -1.19
N GLN A 80 -19.34 -4.30 -1.72
CA GLN A 80 -19.20 -5.73 -1.48
C GLN A 80 -18.43 -6.40 -2.61
N LEU A 81 -17.37 -7.10 -2.22
CA LEU A 81 -16.50 -7.84 -3.12
C LEU A 81 -16.58 -9.31 -2.75
N SER A 82 -16.55 -10.20 -3.74
CA SER A 82 -16.36 -11.63 -3.52
C SER A 82 -15.03 -12.11 -4.06
N PHE A 83 -14.39 -13.01 -3.33
CA PHE A 83 -13.22 -13.78 -3.74
C PHE A 83 -13.63 -15.25 -3.89
N ALA A 84 -13.43 -15.84 -5.08
CA ALA A 84 -13.83 -17.21 -5.40
C ALA A 84 -12.72 -17.94 -6.19
N PRO A 85 -11.64 -18.39 -5.51
CA PRO A 85 -10.52 -19.08 -6.13
C PRO A 85 -10.90 -20.50 -6.56
N LEU A 86 -10.43 -20.95 -7.73
CA LEU A 86 -10.62 -22.35 -8.19
C LEU A 86 -9.40 -23.24 -7.98
N GLU A 87 -8.24 -22.64 -7.74
CA GLU A 87 -6.97 -23.31 -7.55
C GLU A 87 -6.29 -22.78 -6.28
N PRO A 88 -5.48 -23.58 -5.56
CA PRO A 88 -4.69 -23.11 -4.43
C PRO A 88 -3.63 -22.09 -4.90
N GLY A 89 -3.38 -21.06 -4.10
CA GLY A 89 -2.43 -20.01 -4.41
C GLY A 89 -2.72 -18.69 -3.70
N SER A 90 -1.86 -17.71 -3.94
CA SER A 90 -2.01 -16.33 -3.48
C SER A 90 -2.41 -15.45 -4.64
N TRP A 91 -3.40 -14.60 -4.42
CA TRP A 91 -4.03 -13.75 -5.43
C TRP A 91 -3.98 -12.31 -4.97
N THR A 92 -3.44 -11.44 -5.81
CA THR A 92 -3.42 -9.99 -5.59
C THR A 92 -4.02 -9.26 -6.79
N SER A 93 -4.75 -8.18 -6.52
CA SER A 93 -5.35 -7.31 -7.54
C SER A 93 -5.60 -5.93 -6.97
N THR A 94 -5.92 -4.96 -7.82
CA THR A 94 -6.24 -3.61 -7.39
C THR A 94 -7.65 -3.25 -7.84
N LEU A 95 -8.50 -2.85 -6.90
CA LEU A 95 -9.77 -2.19 -7.17
C LEU A 95 -9.51 -0.70 -7.39
N SER A 96 -9.85 -0.18 -8.56
CA SER A 96 -9.83 1.24 -8.89
C SER A 96 -11.24 1.82 -8.86
N VAL A 97 -11.44 2.85 -8.04
CA VAL A 97 -12.69 3.60 -7.90
C VAL A 97 -12.44 5.03 -8.35
N GLU A 98 -13.17 5.47 -9.38
CA GLU A 98 -13.00 6.81 -9.97
C GLU A 98 -14.25 7.67 -9.71
N ALA A 99 -14.03 8.90 -9.23
CA ALA A 99 -15.04 9.95 -9.21
C ALA A 99 -14.97 10.77 -10.50
N GLY A 100 -16.03 10.68 -11.30
CA GLY A 100 -16.34 11.64 -12.35
C GLY A 100 -16.82 12.98 -11.77
N SER A 101 -16.68 14.04 -12.56
CA SER A 101 -17.14 15.38 -12.21
C SER A 101 -18.68 15.44 -12.28
N SER A 102 -19.37 15.41 -11.13
CA SER A 102 -20.82 15.56 -11.11
C SER A 102 -21.21 17.04 -11.30
N ALA A 103 -21.50 17.42 -12.54
CA ALA A 103 -21.95 18.77 -12.85
C ALA A 103 -23.46 18.92 -12.53
N THR A 104 -23.84 19.04 -11.26
CA THR A 104 -25.21 19.42 -10.91
C THR A 104 -25.32 20.93 -10.71
N MET A 105 -25.52 21.67 -11.81
CA MET A 105 -26.03 23.04 -11.74
C MET A 105 -27.49 23.02 -11.27
N SER A 106 -27.76 23.45 -10.04
CA SER A 106 -29.09 23.96 -9.70
C SER A 106 -29.02 25.05 -8.63
N GLY A 107 -28.77 26.28 -9.07
CA GLY A 107 -28.87 27.47 -8.23
C GLY A 107 -28.64 28.72 -9.08
N SER A 108 -29.66 29.53 -9.26
CA SER A 108 -29.66 30.71 -10.15
C SER A 108 -28.87 31.92 -9.59
N GLY A 109 -27.79 31.67 -8.85
CA GLY A 109 -26.88 32.70 -8.36
C GLY A 109 -25.62 32.14 -7.72
N GLY A 110 -24.49 32.19 -8.45
CA GLY A 110 -23.13 32.03 -7.92
C GLY A 110 -22.45 30.68 -8.21
N GLY A 111 -21.44 30.71 -9.08
CA GLY A 111 -20.38 29.69 -9.21
C GLY A 111 -20.79 28.34 -9.82
N SER A 112 -20.22 27.99 -10.98
CA SER A 112 -20.21 26.61 -11.45
C SER A 112 -19.17 25.85 -10.63
N GLN A 113 -19.61 25.00 -9.72
CA GLN A 113 -18.76 24.13 -8.91
C GLN A 113 -18.39 22.92 -9.76
N VAL A 114 -17.13 22.81 -10.18
CA VAL A 114 -16.64 21.65 -10.95
C VAL A 114 -15.84 20.78 -9.99
N ALA A 115 -16.36 19.58 -9.70
CA ALA A 115 -15.62 18.59 -8.93
C ALA A 115 -14.38 18.14 -9.71
N VAL A 116 -13.20 18.26 -9.08
CA VAL A 116 -11.95 17.65 -9.58
C VAL A 116 -12.10 16.11 -9.53
N PRO A 117 -11.65 15.37 -10.57
CA PRO A 117 -11.70 13.91 -10.52
C PRO A 117 -10.76 13.37 -9.43
N SER A 118 -11.23 12.40 -8.66
CA SER A 118 -10.48 11.72 -7.60
C SER A 118 -10.46 10.22 -7.90
N VAL A 119 -9.32 9.57 -7.67
CA VAL A 119 -9.14 8.13 -7.90
C VAL A 119 -8.66 7.49 -6.61
N VAL A 120 -9.29 6.39 -6.22
CA VAL A 120 -8.92 5.58 -5.06
C VAL A 120 -8.57 4.18 -5.51
N ALA A 121 -7.41 3.71 -5.08
CA ALA A 121 -6.96 2.35 -5.29
C ALA A 121 -7.02 1.57 -3.97
N VAL A 122 -7.60 0.36 -4.00
CA VAL A 122 -7.64 -0.57 -2.86
C VAL A 122 -7.06 -1.91 -3.30
N ALA A 123 -6.03 -2.39 -2.59
CA ALA A 123 -5.45 -3.70 -2.87
C ALA A 123 -6.39 -4.82 -2.40
N LEU A 124 -6.59 -5.83 -3.24
CA LEU A 124 -7.36 -7.03 -2.93
C LEU A 124 -6.38 -8.18 -2.72
N ILE A 125 -6.48 -8.84 -1.57
CA ILE A 125 -5.59 -9.92 -1.17
C ILE A 125 -6.44 -11.14 -0.83
N GLY A 126 -6.18 -12.24 -1.53
CA GLY A 126 -6.84 -13.52 -1.29
C GLY A 126 -5.84 -14.65 -1.26
N ARG A 127 -6.08 -15.65 -0.41
CA ARG A 127 -5.29 -16.89 -0.40
C ARG A 127 -6.22 -18.08 -0.44
N SER A 128 -5.84 -19.10 -1.19
CA SER A 128 -6.52 -20.38 -1.22
C SER A 128 -5.57 -21.51 -0.84
N GLN A 129 -5.99 -22.30 0.14
CA GLN A 129 -5.32 -23.53 0.54
C GLN A 129 -6.31 -24.68 0.35
N ALA A 130 -5.82 -25.80 -0.20
CA ALA A 130 -6.65 -27.00 -0.27
C ALA A 130 -7.09 -27.40 1.14
N ALA A 131 -8.34 -27.84 1.31
CA ALA A 131 -8.75 -28.46 2.56
C ALA A 131 -7.93 -29.75 2.76
N GLY A 132 -6.85 -29.66 3.51
CA GLY A 132 -5.88 -30.75 3.68
C GLY A 132 -4.48 -30.22 3.89
N ASP A 133 -4.23 -29.72 5.10
CA ASP A 133 -3.22 -30.28 6.01
C ASP A 133 -3.45 -29.55 7.34
N ASP A 134 -4.50 -29.99 8.04
CA ASP A 134 -4.60 -29.80 9.48
C ASP A 134 -3.42 -30.58 10.09
N ASP A 135 -2.21 -30.03 10.05
CA ASP A 135 -1.14 -30.40 10.99
C ASP A 135 -1.56 -29.86 12.36
N ASP A 136 -2.62 -30.48 12.88
CA ASP A 136 -2.89 -30.58 14.30
C ASP A 136 -1.73 -31.35 14.92
N SER A 137 -0.58 -30.69 15.08
CA SER A 137 0.38 -31.02 16.12
C SER A 137 -0.20 -30.57 17.48
N ALA A 138 -1.41 -31.03 17.77
CA ALA A 138 -1.92 -31.15 19.12
C ALA A 138 -1.41 -32.49 19.63
N GLY A 139 -0.47 -32.41 20.59
CA GLY A 139 0.22 -33.56 21.14
C GLY A 139 -0.71 -34.71 21.52
N ASP A 140 -0.37 -35.90 21.03
CA ASP A 140 -0.87 -37.16 21.54
C ASP A 140 0.29 -37.84 22.27
N ASP A 141 0.36 -37.55 23.57
CA ASP A 141 1.06 -38.36 24.54
C ASP A 141 0.26 -39.67 24.70
N ASP A 142 0.71 -40.79 24.13
CA ASP A 142 0.46 -42.09 24.76
C ASP A 142 1.54 -43.11 24.41
N ASP A 143 2.16 -43.59 25.48
CA ASP A 143 3.19 -44.61 25.54
C ASP A 143 2.70 -45.94 24.92
N THR A 144 3.61 -46.73 24.34
CA THR A 144 4.01 -48.03 24.94
C THR A 144 4.84 -48.91 24.00
N ALA A 145 6.03 -49.25 24.52
CA ALA A 145 6.73 -50.52 24.38
C ALA A 145 7.39 -50.86 23.03
N SER A 146 8.73 -50.92 23.03
CA SER A 146 9.44 -52.14 23.43
C SER A 146 10.93 -51.88 23.55
N ASP A 147 11.49 -52.38 24.64
CA ASP A 147 12.89 -52.35 25.03
C ASP A 147 13.82 -53.15 24.09
N ASP A 148 15.12 -52.91 24.31
CA ASP A 148 16.28 -53.80 24.12
C ASP A 148 17.20 -53.58 22.90
N ASP A 149 18.29 -52.85 23.21
CA ASP A 149 19.71 -53.21 23.00
C ASP A 149 20.27 -53.42 21.58
N ASP A 150 21.27 -52.63 21.18
CA ASP A 150 22.70 -53.00 21.33
C ASP A 150 23.61 -52.06 20.50
N ASP A 151 24.70 -51.66 21.14
CA ASP A 151 25.70 -50.68 20.74
C ASP A 151 26.47 -51.07 19.45
N THR A 152 26.87 -50.09 18.64
CA THR A 152 28.30 -49.72 18.44
C THR A 152 28.54 -48.84 17.20
N ALA A 153 29.04 -47.63 17.49
CA ALA A 153 30.01 -46.86 16.70
C ALA A 153 29.59 -46.35 15.32
N SER A 154 29.30 -45.05 15.25
CA SER A 154 30.29 -44.08 14.76
C SER A 154 29.91 -42.70 15.28
N ASP A 155 30.92 -42.02 15.79
CA ASP A 155 30.90 -40.61 16.14
C ASP A 155 30.33 -39.80 14.97
N ASP A 156 29.21 -39.13 15.18
CA ASP A 156 28.83 -37.89 14.53
C ASP A 156 27.98 -37.13 15.57
N ASP A 157 28.69 -36.42 16.45
CA ASP A 157 28.15 -35.36 17.27
C ASP A 157 27.53 -34.31 16.33
N ASP A 158 26.21 -34.27 16.18
CA ASP A 158 25.51 -33.03 15.79
C ASP A 158 24.06 -33.00 16.26
N ASP A 159 23.88 -33.15 17.58
CA ASP A 159 22.67 -32.72 18.26
C ASP A 159 23.01 -31.54 19.16
N THR A 160 23.23 -30.37 18.55
CA THR A 160 22.89 -29.10 19.20
C THR A 160 22.10 -28.21 18.26
N ALA A 161 20.79 -28.17 18.53
CA ALA A 161 19.91 -27.04 18.34
C ALA A 161 19.60 -26.59 16.90
N SER A 162 18.30 -26.50 16.66
CA SER A 162 17.69 -25.61 15.69
C SER A 162 18.07 -24.16 15.99
N ASP A 163 19.20 -23.72 15.46
CA ASP A 163 19.56 -22.32 15.25
C ASP A 163 19.83 -22.25 13.73
N ASP A 164 18.90 -21.87 12.85
CA ASP A 164 18.51 -20.47 12.59
C ASP A 164 19.64 -19.44 12.77
N ASP A 165 20.89 -19.85 12.50
CA ASP A 165 22.03 -18.96 12.42
C ASP A 165 22.38 -18.70 10.95
N ASP A 166 21.58 -17.81 10.37
CA ASP A 166 22.01 -16.77 9.42
C ASP A 166 23.19 -15.99 10.01
N GLN A 167 24.34 -16.64 10.14
CA GLN A 167 25.57 -15.94 10.46
C GLN A 167 26.62 -16.35 9.45
N ALA A 168 26.68 -15.54 8.38
CA ALA A 168 27.91 -15.41 7.62
C ALA A 168 29.06 -15.27 8.64
N PRO A 169 30.09 -16.14 8.59
CA PRO A 169 31.09 -16.23 9.65
C PRO A 169 32.15 -15.14 9.51
N ASN A 170 31.73 -13.88 9.34
CA ASN A 170 32.61 -12.76 9.06
C ASN A 170 31.84 -11.51 9.52
N GLY A 171 32.41 -10.66 10.37
CA GLY A 171 31.79 -9.37 10.73
C GLY A 171 31.80 -8.38 9.58
N ALA A 172 31.22 -8.80 8.46
CA ALA A 172 31.13 -8.14 7.18
C ALA A 172 29.65 -7.90 6.78
N ASP A 173 28.70 -8.59 7.42
CA ASP A 173 27.24 -8.37 7.39
C ASP A 173 26.81 -8.36 8.86
N ALA A 174 26.90 -7.22 9.53
CA ALA A 174 26.78 -7.14 10.98
C ALA A 174 25.33 -6.91 11.48
N ASP A 175 24.41 -6.53 10.60
CA ASP A 175 22.99 -6.37 10.90
C ASP A 175 22.07 -7.47 10.32
N GLY A 176 22.60 -8.33 9.44
CA GLY A 176 21.92 -9.52 8.93
C GLY A 176 20.90 -9.23 7.83
N ASP A 177 21.05 -8.11 7.12
CA ASP A 177 20.14 -7.76 6.03
C ASP A 177 20.55 -8.39 4.67
N GLY A 178 21.70 -9.07 4.65
CA GLY A 178 22.23 -9.79 3.49
C GLY A 178 23.14 -8.95 2.59
N PHE A 179 23.45 -7.72 2.98
CA PHE A 179 24.46 -6.86 2.34
C PHE A 179 25.75 -6.84 3.16
N VAL A 180 26.83 -6.40 2.52
CA VAL A 180 28.17 -6.42 3.12
C VAL A 180 28.71 -5.00 3.20
N ASP A 181 29.38 -4.65 4.30
CA ASP A 181 30.02 -3.34 4.50
C ASP A 181 30.92 -2.95 3.30
N VAL A 182 30.82 -1.70 2.87
CA VAL A 182 31.76 -1.06 1.94
C VAL A 182 33.23 -1.28 2.34
N ALA A 183 33.57 -1.31 3.65
CA ALA A 183 34.95 -1.54 4.09
C ALA A 183 35.46 -2.97 3.81
N ASP A 184 34.56 -3.95 3.79
CA ASP A 184 34.83 -5.36 3.49
C ASP A 184 34.59 -5.71 2.01
N GLY A 185 34.31 -4.69 1.19
CA GLY A 185 34.21 -4.80 -0.26
C GLY A 185 32.80 -5.07 -0.78
N GLY A 186 31.77 -4.88 0.06
CA GLY A 186 30.37 -4.80 -0.36
C GLY A 186 29.95 -3.38 -0.70
N ASN A 187 28.66 -3.11 -0.54
CA ASN A 187 28.00 -1.85 -0.92
C ASN A 187 26.99 -1.36 0.13
N ASP A 188 27.00 -1.94 1.33
CA ASP A 188 26.27 -1.43 2.47
C ASP A 188 27.02 -0.25 3.11
N CYS A 189 26.31 0.87 3.23
CA CYS A 189 26.81 2.12 3.78
C CYS A 189 26.62 2.25 5.31
N ASP A 190 25.77 1.42 5.93
CA ASP A 190 25.65 1.31 7.39
C ASP A 190 25.34 -0.13 7.83
N ASP A 191 26.39 -0.95 7.88
CA ASP A 191 26.42 -2.36 8.32
C ASP A 191 25.95 -2.60 9.78
N SER A 192 25.41 -1.57 10.44
CA SER A 192 24.82 -1.66 11.78
C SER A 192 23.31 -1.41 11.82
N ASP A 193 22.70 -1.08 10.68
CA ASP A 193 21.28 -0.77 10.55
C ASP A 193 20.65 -1.52 9.35
N PRO A 194 19.85 -2.57 9.59
CA PRO A 194 19.29 -3.41 8.52
C PRO A 194 18.20 -2.71 7.69
N THR A 195 17.98 -1.41 7.95
CA THR A 195 17.09 -0.55 7.15
C THR A 195 17.85 0.37 6.20
N ILE A 196 19.19 0.33 6.22
CA ILE A 196 20.08 1.11 5.37
C ILE A 196 20.94 0.13 4.57
N SER A 197 20.58 -0.08 3.31
CA SER A 197 21.33 -0.95 2.41
C SER A 197 20.87 -0.78 0.96
N PRO A 198 21.60 -1.30 -0.04
CA PRO A 198 21.28 -1.17 -1.46
C PRO A 198 19.88 -1.59 -1.93
N ALA A 199 19.11 -2.30 -1.10
CA ALA A 199 17.72 -2.68 -1.40
C ALA A 199 16.68 -1.95 -0.53
N ALA A 200 17.12 -1.10 0.38
CA ALA A 200 16.23 -0.26 1.17
C ALA A 200 15.53 0.79 0.29
N ILE A 201 14.48 1.39 0.84
CA ILE A 201 13.69 2.43 0.19
C ILE A 201 14.02 3.75 0.87
N GLU A 202 14.32 4.76 0.05
CA GLU A 202 14.57 6.14 0.49
C GLU A 202 13.39 6.75 1.26
N ARG A 203 13.72 7.48 2.32
CA ARG A 203 12.79 8.24 3.16
C ARG A 203 13.34 9.63 3.41
N CYS A 204 12.47 10.60 3.65
CA CYS A 204 12.83 11.97 4.01
C CYS A 204 13.33 12.06 5.47
N ASP A 205 14.36 11.29 5.84
CA ASP A 205 14.97 11.28 7.17
C ASP A 205 16.39 11.88 7.19
N GLY A 206 16.92 12.25 6.02
CA GLY A 206 18.24 12.84 5.84
C GLY A 206 19.36 11.82 5.78
N LEU A 207 19.04 10.54 5.57
CA LEU A 207 19.97 9.44 5.38
C LEU A 207 19.91 8.93 3.93
N ASP A 208 20.99 8.30 3.49
CA ASP A 208 21.05 7.56 2.23
C ASP A 208 20.70 6.11 2.60
N ASN A 209 19.40 5.78 2.61
CA ASN A 209 18.91 4.47 3.01
C ASN A 209 19.30 3.41 1.97
N ASP A 210 19.26 3.73 0.69
CA ASP A 210 19.53 2.80 -0.41
C ASP A 210 21.01 2.72 -0.84
N CYS A 211 21.89 3.42 -0.11
CA CYS A 211 23.33 3.47 -0.32
C CYS A 211 23.75 3.83 -1.77
N ASN A 212 22.94 4.60 -2.49
CA ASN A 212 23.22 5.00 -3.87
C ASN A 212 24.16 6.23 -3.98
N GLY A 213 24.42 6.90 -2.85
CA GLY A 213 25.27 8.10 -2.75
C GLY A 213 24.52 9.43 -2.84
N SER A 214 23.19 9.38 -2.93
CA SER A 214 22.28 10.51 -2.85
C SER A 214 21.46 10.38 -1.57
N VAL A 215 21.01 11.50 -1.01
CA VAL A 215 20.25 11.50 0.25
C VAL A 215 18.83 11.92 -0.07
N ASP A 216 17.88 11.14 0.42
CA ASP A 216 16.44 11.30 0.27
C ASP A 216 15.99 11.45 -1.20
N ASP A 217 16.65 10.76 -2.14
CA ASP A 217 16.25 10.79 -3.55
C ASP A 217 15.15 9.77 -3.82
N GLU A 218 14.14 10.14 -4.62
CA GLU A 218 13.00 9.25 -4.89
C GLU A 218 12.28 8.77 -3.59
N ALA A 219 12.41 9.52 -2.50
CA ALA A 219 11.88 9.16 -1.19
C ALA A 219 10.36 8.95 -1.21
N ILE A 220 9.91 7.86 -0.60
CA ILE A 220 8.49 7.43 -0.64
C ILE A 220 7.54 8.41 0.08
N ASP A 221 8.08 9.24 0.97
CA ASP A 221 7.38 10.27 1.74
C ASP A 221 7.76 11.70 1.30
N ALA A 222 8.39 11.86 0.13
CA ALA A 222 8.59 13.16 -0.49
C ALA A 222 7.24 13.88 -0.72
N ALA A 223 7.23 15.18 -0.39
CA ALA A 223 6.05 16.00 -0.63
C ALA A 223 6.08 16.57 -2.04
N LEU A 224 4.88 16.77 -2.62
CA LEU A 224 4.74 17.50 -3.87
C LEU A 224 4.73 19.00 -3.61
N TRP A 225 5.65 19.72 -4.23
CA TRP A 225 5.81 21.17 -4.11
C TRP A 225 5.40 21.86 -5.40
N HIS A 226 4.81 23.06 -5.30
CA HIS A 226 4.28 23.82 -6.43
C HIS A 226 4.97 25.18 -6.58
N LEU A 227 5.36 25.57 -7.79
CA LEU A 227 6.03 26.85 -8.03
C LEU A 227 5.11 28.03 -7.69
N ASP A 228 5.51 28.85 -6.72
CA ASP A 228 4.89 30.11 -6.30
C ASP A 228 5.56 31.28 -7.03
N SER A 229 5.04 31.59 -8.21
CA SER A 229 5.63 32.57 -9.14
C SER A 229 5.47 34.01 -8.65
N ASP A 230 4.41 34.32 -7.92
CA ASP A 230 4.10 35.69 -7.45
C ASP A 230 4.32 35.89 -5.94
N SER A 231 4.80 34.85 -5.24
CA SER A 231 5.17 34.83 -3.82
C SER A 231 4.00 35.11 -2.87
N ASP A 232 2.82 34.64 -3.22
CA ASP A 232 1.60 34.83 -2.44
C ASP A 232 1.30 33.66 -1.46
N GLY A 233 2.09 32.60 -1.52
CA GLY A 233 1.99 31.40 -0.68
C GLY A 233 1.20 30.25 -1.32
N TYR A 234 0.79 30.40 -2.58
CA TYR A 234 0.10 29.38 -3.37
C TYR A 234 0.90 29.08 -4.64
N GLY A 235 1.03 27.80 -4.98
CA GLY A 235 1.80 27.38 -6.14
C GLY A 235 0.93 26.86 -7.25
N GLY A 236 1.36 27.08 -8.49
CA GLY A 236 0.64 26.67 -9.69
C GLY A 236 0.60 25.14 -9.90
N GLN A 237 -0.50 24.65 -10.48
CA GLN A 237 -0.70 23.21 -10.75
C GLN A 237 0.12 22.68 -11.94
N LEU A 238 0.70 23.57 -12.76
CA LEU A 238 1.39 23.18 -14.00
C LEU A 238 2.90 22.93 -13.81
N LEU A 239 3.46 23.34 -12.68
CA LEU A 239 4.88 23.19 -12.34
C LEU A 239 4.99 22.70 -10.90
N SER A 240 5.12 21.38 -10.76
CA SER A 240 5.33 20.72 -9.48
C SER A 240 6.57 19.82 -9.50
N GLU A 241 7.18 19.67 -8.34
CA GLU A 241 8.38 18.84 -8.12
C GLU A 241 8.25 18.09 -6.78
N GLU A 242 8.69 16.84 -6.73
CA GLU A 242 8.71 16.03 -5.51
C GLU A 242 10.04 16.25 -4.78
N ALA A 243 9.97 16.64 -3.50
CA ALA A 243 11.15 16.83 -2.67
C ALA A 243 10.81 16.71 -1.17
N CYS A 244 11.79 16.32 -0.36
CA CYS A 244 11.63 16.29 1.10
C CYS A 244 11.54 17.70 1.73
N GLN A 245 12.16 18.68 1.08
CA GLN A 245 12.11 20.08 1.50
C GLN A 245 11.65 20.97 0.34
N ALA A 246 10.93 22.04 0.68
CA ALA A 246 10.46 23.03 -0.28
C ALA A 246 11.63 23.62 -1.08
N PRO A 247 11.66 23.46 -2.41
CA PRO A 247 12.60 24.18 -3.25
C PRO A 247 12.37 25.70 -3.18
N ASP A 248 13.37 26.49 -3.55
CA ASP A 248 13.26 27.95 -3.58
C ASP A 248 12.13 28.41 -4.50
N SER A 249 11.21 29.21 -3.98
CA SER A 249 10.00 29.69 -4.67
C SER A 249 8.94 28.61 -4.90
N TYR A 250 8.96 27.49 -4.16
CA TYR A 250 7.89 26.50 -4.16
C TYR A 250 7.17 26.43 -2.82
N VAL A 251 5.89 26.04 -2.85
CA VAL A 251 5.01 25.90 -1.68
C VAL A 251 4.22 24.61 -1.75
N GLY A 252 3.87 24.04 -0.59
CA GLY A 252 3.12 22.79 -0.50
C GLY A 252 1.61 22.95 -0.74
N ASN A 253 1.17 24.16 -1.11
CA ASN A 253 -0.23 24.46 -1.37
C ASN A 253 -0.45 24.67 -2.86
N ALA A 254 -1.27 23.82 -3.48
CA ALA A 254 -1.57 23.83 -4.91
C ALA A 254 -2.69 24.81 -5.33
N ASP A 255 -3.25 25.59 -4.39
CA ASP A 255 -4.44 26.41 -4.62
C ASP A 255 -4.14 27.80 -5.24
N ASP A 256 -3.24 27.88 -6.23
CA ASP A 256 -2.97 29.14 -6.94
C ASP A 256 -4.04 29.41 -8.02
N CYS A 257 -4.74 30.54 -7.86
CA CYS A 257 -5.83 30.98 -8.74
C CYS A 257 -5.46 32.19 -9.61
N ASN A 258 -4.18 32.58 -9.69
CA ASN A 258 -3.72 33.83 -10.33
C ASN A 258 -2.65 33.67 -11.44
N ASP A 259 -2.51 32.51 -12.10
CA ASP A 259 -1.66 32.38 -13.32
C ASP A 259 -2.37 32.85 -14.62
#